data_AF-A0A2Z4JTU6-F1
#
_entry.id   AF-A0A2Z4JTU6-F1
#
_cell.length_a   1.000
_cell.length_b   1.000
_cell.length_c   1.000
_cell.angle_alpha   90.00
_cell.angle_beta   90.00
_cell.angle_gamma   90.00
#
_symmetry.space_group_name_H-M   'P 1'
#
loop_
_entity.id
_entity.type
_entity.pdbx_description
1 polymer ?
#
loop_
_entity_poly.entity_id
_entity_poly.type
_entity_poly.pdbx_seq_one_letter_code
_entity_poly.pdbx_strand_id
1 'polypeptide(L)'
;MEFLLAILLPISIWVFKFFGVPFWVAGIFLIPLIFLKKNPYWGKALALVAFVLGGASLLLRAPNFVYFYPVMVNAVLFSVFVSSLYRPQTIVEKIARLKDPRFSDLEIPYARKVTLAWALFFAINGCVAFATVLLEDKLYWSIYNGAISYALMGLMFAGEFYCRKRYIKSA
;
A
#
# COMPACT_ATOMS: atom_id res chain seq x y z
N MET A 1 -24.94 -4.49 -12.39
CA MET A 1 -23.69 -3.73 -12.58
C MET A 1 -22.45 -4.51 -12.12
N GLU A 2 -22.53 -5.30 -11.04
CA GLU A 2 -21.46 -6.20 -10.60
C GLU A 2 -21.17 -7.34 -11.62
N PHE A 3 -22.19 -7.81 -12.34
CA PHE A 3 -22.05 -8.80 -13.43
C PHE A 3 -21.24 -8.32 -14.64
N LEU A 4 -21.37 -7.03 -15.00
CA LEU A 4 -20.60 -6.43 -16.11
C LEU A 4 -19.10 -6.38 -15.78
N LEU A 5 -18.76 -6.10 -14.52
CA LEU A 5 -17.38 -6.07 -14.03
C LEU A 5 -16.74 -7.46 -14.00
N ALA A 6 -17.50 -8.49 -13.61
CA ALA A 6 -17.04 -9.88 -13.60
C ALA A 6 -16.72 -10.42 -15.01
N ILE A 7 -17.41 -9.91 -16.04
CA ILE A 7 -17.17 -10.27 -17.44
C ILE A 7 -16.08 -9.38 -18.07
N LEU A 8 -16.03 -8.10 -17.71
CA LEU A 8 -15.01 -7.17 -18.19
C LEU A 8 -13.61 -7.52 -17.66
N LEU A 9 -13.49 -8.10 -16.46
CA LEU A 9 -12.21 -8.47 -15.85
C LEU A 9 -11.43 -9.49 -16.71
N PRO A 10 -11.97 -10.66 -17.10
CA PRO A 10 -11.27 -11.63 -17.96
C PRO A 10 -11.03 -11.11 -19.38
N ILE A 11 -11.92 -10.27 -19.91
CA ILE A 11 -11.74 -9.66 -21.24
C ILE A 11 -10.60 -8.63 -21.20
N SER A 12 -10.53 -7.83 -20.14
CA SER A 12 -9.45 -6.86 -19.96
C SER A 12 -8.09 -7.55 -19.87
N ILE A 13 -7.98 -8.70 -19.18
CA ILE A 13 -6.75 -9.50 -19.12
C ILE A 13 -6.26 -9.88 -20.52
N TRP A 14 -7.17 -10.29 -21.41
CA TRP A 14 -6.84 -10.64 -22.80
C TRP A 14 -6.46 -9.43 -23.65
N VAL A 15 -7.18 -8.32 -23.52
CA VAL A 15 -6.90 -7.07 -24.25
C VAL A 15 -5.55 -6.49 -23.82
N PHE A 16 -5.27 -6.39 -22.52
CA PHE A 16 -3.99 -5.88 -22.01
C PHE A 16 -2.82 -6.78 -22.40
N LYS A 17 -3.00 -8.11 -22.37
CA LYS A 17 -2.00 -9.08 -22.88
C LYS A 17 -1.73 -8.89 -24.38
N PHE A 18 -2.76 -8.62 -25.18
CA PHE A 18 -2.62 -8.35 -26.62
C PHE A 18 -1.82 -7.07 -26.91
N PHE A 19 -1.95 -6.04 -26.07
CA PHE A 19 -1.17 -4.80 -26.16
C PHE A 19 0.22 -4.87 -25.49
N GLY A 20 0.64 -6.04 -25.00
CA GLY A 20 1.92 -6.22 -24.29
C GLY A 20 1.97 -5.56 -22.91
N VAL A 21 0.81 -5.20 -22.35
CA VAL A 21 0.69 -4.59 -21.02
C VAL A 21 0.45 -5.71 -20.01
N PRO A 22 1.19 -5.76 -18.88
CA PRO A 22 1.03 -6.83 -17.92
C PRO A 22 -0.38 -6.88 -17.29
N PHE A 23 -0.96 -8.08 -17.16
CA PHE A 23 -2.37 -8.27 -16.78
C PHE A 23 -2.74 -7.71 -15.40
N TRP A 24 -1.78 -7.56 -14.48
CA TRP A 24 -2.00 -6.96 -13.16
C TRP A 24 -2.36 -5.47 -13.22
N VAL A 25 -2.02 -4.77 -14.31
CA VAL A 25 -2.35 -3.35 -14.53
C VAL A 25 -3.87 -3.16 -14.70
N ALA A 26 -4.56 -4.14 -15.29
CA ALA A 26 -6.02 -4.12 -15.44
C ALA A 26 -6.73 -4.17 -14.08
N GLY A 27 -6.26 -5.04 -13.18
CA GLY A 27 -6.78 -5.16 -11.83
C GLY A 27 -6.55 -3.88 -11.02
N ILE A 28 -5.37 -3.27 -11.18
CA ILE A 28 -5.02 -1.99 -10.57
C ILE A 28 -6.02 -0.90 -10.96
N PHE A 29 -6.44 -0.77 -12.23
CA PHE A 29 -7.41 0.26 -12.64
C PHE A 29 -8.87 -0.07 -12.32
N LEU A 30 -9.26 -1.34 -12.39
CA LEU A 30 -10.67 -1.74 -12.27
C LEU A 30 -11.11 -1.87 -10.80
N ILE A 31 -10.26 -2.37 -9.90
CA ILE A 31 -10.62 -2.56 -8.47
C ILE A 31 -10.97 -1.21 -7.77
N PRO A 32 -10.24 -0.10 -7.97
CA PRO A 32 -10.61 1.21 -7.42
C PRO A 32 -11.96 1.73 -7.90
N LEU A 33 -12.33 1.50 -9.16
CA LEU A 33 -13.61 1.95 -9.72
C LEU A 33 -14.79 1.27 -9.02
N ILE A 34 -14.62 0.03 -8.57
CA ILE A 34 -15.61 -0.72 -7.80
C ILE A 34 -15.73 -0.15 -6.38
N PHE A 35 -14.59 0.16 -5.75
CA PHE A 35 -14.56 0.70 -4.38
C PHE A 35 -14.95 2.18 -4.28
N LEU A 36 -14.72 2.99 -5.32
CA LEU A 36 -15.19 4.37 -5.45
C LEU A 36 -16.70 4.49 -5.29
N LYS A 37 -17.45 3.46 -5.74
CA LYS A 37 -18.91 3.46 -5.69
C LYS A 37 -19.48 3.08 -4.32
N LYS A 38 -18.75 2.28 -3.52
CA LYS A 38 -19.19 1.82 -2.20
C LYS A 38 -18.66 2.67 -1.04
N ASN A 39 -17.48 3.30 -1.18
CA ASN A 39 -16.91 4.12 -0.10
C ASN A 39 -15.95 5.20 -0.66
N PRO A 40 -16.37 6.48 -0.72
CA PRO A 40 -15.66 7.51 -1.50
C PRO A 40 -14.25 7.86 -0.97
N TYR A 41 -13.98 7.66 0.32
CA TYR A 41 -12.65 7.92 0.90
C TYR A 41 -11.61 6.87 0.48
N TRP A 42 -11.94 5.58 0.63
CA TRP A 42 -11.06 4.47 0.25
C TRP A 42 -10.94 4.33 -1.27
N GLY A 43 -12.01 4.61 -2.01
CA GLY A 43 -11.99 4.62 -3.46
C GLY A 43 -11.04 5.67 -4.05
N LYS A 44 -11.00 6.89 -3.49
CA LYS A 44 -10.05 7.93 -3.93
C LYS A 44 -8.59 7.55 -3.66
N ALA A 45 -8.32 6.94 -2.50
CA ALA A 45 -6.99 6.46 -2.16
C ALA A 45 -6.54 5.30 -3.07
N LEU A 46 -7.41 4.30 -3.29
CA LEU A 46 -7.14 3.22 -4.24
C LEU A 46 -7.00 3.74 -5.67
N ALA A 47 -7.80 4.72 -6.07
CA ALA A 47 -7.75 5.30 -7.42
C ALA A 47 -6.46 6.09 -7.63
N LEU A 48 -5.98 6.80 -6.60
CA LEU A 48 -4.68 7.47 -6.65
C LEU A 48 -3.55 6.45 -6.77
N VAL A 49 -3.55 5.41 -5.95
CA VAL A 49 -2.57 4.31 -6.03
C VAL A 49 -2.62 3.67 -7.41
N ALA A 50 -3.81 3.41 -7.94
CA ALA A 50 -3.97 2.82 -9.24
C ALA A 50 -3.56 3.71 -10.41
N PHE A 51 -3.85 5.00 -10.31
CA PHE A 51 -3.44 5.98 -11.29
C PHE A 51 -1.91 6.14 -11.31
N VAL A 52 -1.27 6.15 -10.13
CA VAL A 52 0.19 6.19 -10.01
C VAL A 52 0.81 4.90 -10.56
N LEU A 53 0.30 3.73 -10.18
CA LEU A 53 0.82 2.42 -10.61
C LEU A 53 0.56 2.15 -12.10
N GLY A 54 -0.61 2.55 -12.60
CA GLY A 54 -1.01 2.40 -13.99
C GLY A 54 -0.34 3.41 -14.92
N GLY A 55 -0.21 4.66 -14.48
CA GLY A 55 0.57 5.69 -15.17
C GLY A 55 2.05 5.33 -15.24
N ALA A 56 2.61 4.79 -14.14
CA ALA A 56 3.94 4.20 -14.15
C ALA A 56 4.00 3.07 -15.18
N SER A 57 3.08 2.10 -15.16
CA SER A 57 3.11 0.99 -16.12
C SER A 57 3.04 1.41 -17.60
N LEU A 58 2.35 2.50 -17.94
CA LEU A 58 2.23 2.97 -19.33
C LEU A 58 3.45 3.77 -19.79
N LEU A 59 4.09 4.52 -18.90
CA LEU A 59 5.34 5.24 -19.18
C LEU A 59 6.55 4.28 -19.30
N LEU A 60 6.45 3.08 -18.72
CA LEU A 60 7.58 2.20 -18.44
C LEU A 60 7.65 0.96 -19.35
N ARG A 61 7.48 1.10 -20.67
CA ARG A 61 7.83 0.07 -21.67
C ARG A 61 9.34 -0.31 -21.69
N ALA A 62 10.05 -0.17 -20.57
CA ALA A 62 11.44 -0.54 -20.35
C ALA A 62 11.54 -1.66 -19.29
N PRO A 63 12.18 -2.80 -19.60
CA PRO A 63 12.17 -4.02 -18.76
C PRO A 63 12.74 -3.83 -17.34
N ASN A 64 13.55 -2.79 -17.11
CA ASN A 64 14.25 -2.57 -15.85
C ASN A 64 13.41 -1.82 -14.80
N PHE A 65 12.29 -1.21 -15.19
CA PHE A 65 11.55 -0.35 -14.26
C PHE A 65 10.61 -1.12 -13.33
N VAL A 66 10.34 -2.40 -13.64
CA VAL A 66 9.58 -3.30 -12.76
C VAL A 66 10.26 -3.44 -11.39
N TYR A 67 11.59 -3.34 -11.34
CA TYR A 67 12.36 -3.42 -10.10
C TYR A 67 12.16 -2.21 -9.19
N PHE A 68 11.74 -1.06 -9.73
CA PHE A 68 11.46 0.15 -8.96
C PHE A 68 10.05 0.17 -8.35
N TYR A 69 9.16 -0.75 -8.73
CA TYR A 69 7.80 -0.80 -8.16
C TYR A 69 7.77 -0.83 -6.63
N PRO A 70 8.56 -1.68 -5.93
CA PRO A 70 8.57 -1.69 -4.47
C PRO A 70 9.05 -0.36 -3.87
N VAL A 71 9.98 0.34 -4.54
CA VAL A 71 10.46 1.66 -4.11
C VAL A 71 9.34 2.68 -4.21
N MET A 72 8.63 2.71 -5.34
CA MET A 72 7.49 3.63 -5.55
C MET A 72 6.36 3.38 -4.55
N VAL A 73 6.02 2.12 -4.29
CA VAL A 73 5.00 1.75 -3.30
C VAL A 73 5.40 2.25 -1.91
N ASN A 74 6.64 1.99 -1.48
CA ASN A 74 7.13 2.49 -0.20
C ASN A 74 7.11 4.02 -0.13
N ALA A 75 7.51 4.73 -1.20
CA ALA A 75 7.50 6.19 -1.24
C ALA A 75 6.08 6.76 -1.15
N VAL A 76 5.11 6.16 -1.84
CA VAL A 76 3.69 6.55 -1.75
C VAL A 76 3.15 6.31 -0.36
N LEU A 77 3.37 5.12 0.21
CA LEU A 77 2.90 4.78 1.56
C LEU A 77 3.56 5.68 2.61
N PHE A 78 4.87 5.91 2.52
CA PHE A 78 5.58 6.87 3.36
C PHE A 78 4.94 8.26 3.30
N SER A 79 4.70 8.77 2.10
CA SER A 79 4.09 10.09 1.89
C SER A 79 2.69 10.17 2.48
N VAL A 80 1.89 9.11 2.35
CA VAL A 80 0.56 9.02 2.95
C VAL A 80 0.62 9.03 4.48
N PHE A 81 1.50 8.22 5.08
CA PHE A 81 1.65 8.17 6.53
C PHE A 81 2.18 9.49 7.10
N VAL A 82 3.23 10.06 6.52
CA VAL A 82 3.80 11.34 6.92
C VAL A 82 2.80 12.48 6.74
N SER A 83 2.15 12.59 5.59
CA SER A 83 1.12 13.63 5.38
C SER A 83 -0.05 13.50 6.37
N SER A 84 -0.38 12.28 6.81
CA SER A 84 -1.39 12.06 7.83
C SER A 84 -0.99 12.56 9.22
N LEU A 85 0.32 12.64 9.54
CA LEU A 85 0.81 13.18 10.81
C LEU A 85 0.55 14.69 10.96
N TYR A 86 0.45 15.43 9.84
CA TYR A 86 0.11 16.86 9.85
C TYR A 86 -1.39 17.12 9.85
N ARG A 87 -2.21 16.08 9.70
CA ARG A 87 -3.68 16.18 9.78
C ARG A 87 -4.14 16.04 11.24
N PRO A 88 -5.35 16.53 11.57
CA PRO A 88 -5.92 16.37 12.90
C PRO A 88 -6.02 14.89 13.29
N GLN A 89 -6.48 14.05 12.36
CA GLN A 89 -6.54 12.59 12.51
C GLN A 89 -5.54 11.88 11.61
N THR A 90 -4.74 10.98 12.18
CA THR A 90 -3.78 10.17 11.42
C THR A 90 -4.45 9.02 10.68
N ILE A 91 -3.75 8.39 9.73
CA ILE A 91 -4.31 7.26 8.98
C ILE A 91 -4.58 6.05 9.89
N VAL A 92 -3.70 5.80 10.85
CA VAL A 92 -3.87 4.73 11.84
C VAL A 92 -5.07 5.01 12.73
N GLU A 93 -5.27 6.26 13.16
CA GLU A 93 -6.46 6.65 13.93
C GLU A 93 -7.74 6.42 13.13
N LYS A 94 -7.78 6.82 11.87
CA LYS A 94 -8.95 6.60 11.00
C LYS A 94 -9.27 5.12 10.85
N ILE A 95 -8.26 4.27 10.64
CA ILE A 95 -8.44 2.82 10.56
C ILE A 95 -8.92 2.25 11.89
N ALA A 96 -8.35 2.72 13.01
CA ALA A 96 -8.73 2.27 14.35
C ALA A 96 -10.18 2.62 14.70
N ARG A 97 -10.62 3.86 14.43
CA ARG A 97 -12.01 4.32 14.63
C ARG A 97 -13.02 3.57 13.75
N LEU A 98 -12.61 3.18 12.54
CA LEU A 98 -13.45 2.34 11.66
C LEU A 98 -13.60 0.91 12.19
N LYS A 99 -12.55 0.37 12.84
CA LYS A 99 -12.55 -1.00 13.37
C LYS A 99 -13.20 -1.10 14.75
N ASP A 100 -13.06 -0.08 15.59
CA ASP A 100 -13.70 0.01 16.90
C ASP A 100 -14.35 1.39 17.08
N PRO A 101 -15.69 1.49 17.06
CA PRO A 101 -16.41 2.74 17.29
C PRO A 101 -16.19 3.33 18.69
N ARG A 102 -15.70 2.53 19.65
CA ARG A 102 -15.42 2.97 21.04
C ARG A 102 -14.01 3.50 21.22
N PHE A 103 -13.27 3.73 20.12
CA PHE A 103 -11.92 4.27 20.14
C PHE A 103 -11.89 5.58 20.94
N SER A 104 -11.18 5.57 22.05
CA SER A 104 -11.15 6.65 23.04
C SER A 104 -10.10 7.69 22.69
N ASP A 105 -10.30 8.94 23.11
CA ASP A 105 -9.34 10.02 22.86
C ASP A 105 -7.98 9.78 23.53
N LEU A 106 -7.94 8.91 24.56
CA LEU A 106 -6.71 8.43 25.20
C LEU A 106 -5.81 7.59 24.27
N GLU A 107 -6.38 7.00 23.21
CA GLU A 107 -5.66 6.19 22.24
C GLU A 107 -5.08 7.03 21.08
N ILE A 108 -5.44 8.32 20.96
CA ILE A 108 -4.96 9.22 19.90
C ILE A 108 -3.42 9.37 19.92
N PRO A 109 -2.76 9.63 21.07
CA PRO A 109 -1.30 9.74 21.10
C PRO A 109 -0.61 8.44 20.67
N TYR A 110 -1.20 7.28 21.02
CA TYR A 110 -0.71 5.98 20.59
C TYR A 110 -0.84 5.81 19.07
N ALA A 111 -1.98 6.15 18.48
CA ALA A 111 -2.19 6.09 17.04
C ALA A 111 -1.20 6.99 16.26
N ARG A 112 -0.85 8.16 16.79
CA ARG A 112 0.21 9.02 16.19
C ARG A 112 1.58 8.35 16.25
N LYS A 113 1.98 7.76 17.38
CA LYS A 113 3.26 7.03 17.51
C LYS A 113 3.34 5.85 16.55
N VAL A 114 2.26 5.08 16.42
CA VAL A 114 2.19 3.96 15.46
C VAL A 114 2.28 4.48 14.02
N THR A 115 1.63 5.60 13.70
CA THR A 115 1.74 6.23 12.37
C THR A 115 3.18 6.63 12.06
N LEU A 116 3.90 7.19 13.04
CA LEU A 116 5.32 7.53 12.88
C LEU A 116 6.20 6.29 12.70
N ALA A 117 5.96 5.23 13.45
CA ALA A 117 6.69 3.97 13.31
C ALA A 117 6.49 3.36 11.90
N TRP A 118 5.27 3.39 11.36
CA TRP A 118 5.00 2.98 9.99
C TRP A 118 5.67 3.89 8.96
N ALA A 119 5.67 5.20 9.16
CA ALA A 119 6.40 6.12 8.29
C ALA A 119 7.91 5.79 8.26
N LEU A 120 8.53 5.63 9.44
CA LEU A 120 9.95 5.26 9.52
C LEU A 120 10.22 3.92 8.84
N PHE A 121 9.34 2.93 9.04
CA PHE A 121 9.42 1.64 8.38
C PHE A 121 9.41 1.77 6.85
N PHE A 122 8.44 2.49 6.28
CA PHE A 122 8.35 2.67 4.82
C PHE A 122 9.54 3.45 4.24
N ALA A 123 10.10 4.41 4.99
CA ALA A 123 11.33 5.10 4.58
C ALA A 123 12.51 4.12 4.49
N ILE A 124 12.76 3.35 5.56
CA ILE A 124 13.88 2.39 5.60
C ILE A 124 13.68 1.29 4.55
N ASN A 125 12.49 0.69 4.49
CA ASN A 125 12.17 -0.37 3.55
C ASN A 125 12.25 0.12 2.09
N GLY A 126 11.83 1.35 1.81
CA GLY A 126 11.99 2.00 0.51
C GLY A 126 13.47 2.21 0.12
N CYS A 127 14.30 2.65 1.07
CA CYS A 127 15.74 2.81 0.84
C CYS A 127 16.43 1.47 0.57
N VAL A 128 16.11 0.42 1.33
CA VAL A 128 16.68 -0.91 1.11
C VAL A 128 16.18 -1.51 -0.21
N ALA A 129 14.88 -1.36 -0.52
CA ALA A 129 14.34 -1.74 -1.81
C ALA A 129 15.10 -1.06 -2.95
N PHE A 130 15.36 0.25 -2.85
CA PHE A 130 16.14 0.99 -3.84
C PHE A 130 17.58 0.47 -3.95
N ALA A 131 18.25 0.21 -2.83
CA ALA A 131 19.58 -0.39 -2.84
C ALA A 131 19.61 -1.74 -3.58
N THR A 132 18.59 -2.60 -3.39
CA THR A 132 18.50 -3.87 -4.11
C THR A 132 18.26 -3.71 -5.62
N VAL A 133 17.72 -2.59 -6.09
CA VAL A 133 17.58 -2.32 -7.53
C VAL A 133 18.94 -2.05 -8.18
N LEU A 134 19.86 -1.40 -7.44
CA LEU A 134 21.20 -1.05 -7.92
C LEU A 134 22.14 -2.25 -8.00
N LEU A 135 21.81 -3.37 -7.32
CA LEU A 135 22.56 -4.61 -7.42
C LEU A 135 22.37 -5.25 -8.80
N GLU A 136 23.45 -5.74 -9.40
CA GLU A 136 23.40 -6.46 -10.67
C GLU A 136 22.63 -7.78 -10.54
N ASP A 137 22.88 -8.52 -9.44
CA ASP A 137 22.18 -9.76 -9.14
C ASP A 137 20.77 -9.48 -8.57
N LYS A 138 19.76 -9.84 -9.36
CA LYS A 138 18.34 -9.68 -9.02
C LYS A 138 17.83 -10.75 -8.05
N LEU A 139 18.64 -11.73 -7.66
CA LEU A 139 18.32 -12.67 -6.59
C LEU A 139 18.06 -11.93 -5.28
N TYR A 140 18.94 -10.99 -4.91
CA TYR A 140 18.79 -10.19 -3.69
C TYR A 140 17.54 -9.31 -3.72
N TRP A 141 17.24 -8.73 -4.88
CA TRP A 141 16.00 -7.98 -5.09
C TRP A 141 14.76 -8.86 -4.88
N SER A 142 14.76 -10.07 -5.45
CA SER A 142 13.64 -11.00 -5.36
C SER A 142 13.42 -11.49 -3.92
N ILE A 143 14.50 -11.87 -3.22
CA ILE A 143 14.41 -12.33 -1.83
C ILE A 143 13.93 -11.19 -0.92
N TYR A 144 14.49 -9.99 -1.07
CA TYR A 144 14.14 -8.87 -0.20
C TYR A 144 12.70 -8.40 -0.46
N ASN A 145 12.39 -8.03 -1.70
CA ASN A 145 11.09 -7.44 -2.04
C ASN A 145 9.98 -8.48 -2.12
N GLY A 146 10.31 -9.76 -2.33
CA GLY A 146 9.36 -10.87 -2.43
C GLY A 146 9.08 -11.60 -1.13
N ALA A 147 10.01 -11.62 -0.17
CA ALA A 147 9.84 -12.33 1.10
C ALA A 147 10.13 -11.45 2.33
N ILE A 148 11.33 -10.88 2.44
CA ILE A 148 11.78 -10.19 3.66
C ILE A 148 10.88 -8.97 3.95
N SER A 149 10.57 -8.16 2.94
CA SER A 149 9.74 -6.97 3.10
C SER A 149 8.34 -7.31 3.64
N TYR A 150 7.75 -8.41 3.17
CA TYR A 150 6.46 -8.90 3.68
C TYR A 150 6.55 -9.47 5.09
N ALA A 151 7.63 -10.19 5.40
CA ALA A 151 7.88 -10.67 6.76
C ALA A 151 8.03 -9.51 7.75
N LEU A 152 8.78 -8.47 7.38
CA LEU A 152 8.93 -7.26 8.18
C LEU A 152 7.62 -6.50 8.34
N MET A 153 6.82 -6.38 7.28
CA MET A 153 5.46 -5.80 7.38
C MET A 153 4.59 -6.61 8.35
N GLY A 154 4.64 -7.95 8.27
CA GLY A 154 3.94 -8.85 9.20
C GLY A 154 4.38 -8.65 10.65
N LEU A 155 5.68 -8.51 10.89
CA LEU A 155 6.24 -8.22 12.22
C LEU A 155 5.79 -6.85 12.74
N MET A 156 5.74 -5.83 11.87
CA MET A 156 5.22 -4.50 12.23
C MET A 156 3.74 -4.57 12.66
N PHE A 157 2.91 -5.32 11.92
CA PHE A 157 1.51 -5.55 12.31
C PHE A 157 1.38 -6.33 13.62
N ALA A 158 2.18 -7.39 13.79
CA ALA A 158 2.18 -8.17 15.03
C ALA A 158 2.63 -7.32 16.24
N GLY A 159 3.66 -6.48 16.04
CA GLY A 159 4.15 -5.55 17.04
C GLY A 159 3.10 -4.50 17.42
N GLU A 160 2.42 -3.90 16.43
CA GLU A 160 1.31 -2.97 16.67
C GLU A 160 0.19 -3.63 17.48
N PHE A 161 -0.20 -4.84 17.11
CA PHE A 161 -1.26 -5.58 17.78
C PHE A 161 -0.88 -5.96 19.23
N TYR A 162 0.36 -6.37 19.45
CA TYR A 162 0.88 -6.68 20.78
C TYR A 162 0.93 -5.43 21.66
N CYS A 163 1.50 -4.34 21.16
CA CYS A 163 1.56 -3.06 21.87
C CYS A 163 0.17 -2.52 22.19
N ARG A 164 -0.78 -2.64 21.25
CA ARG A 164 -2.17 -2.22 21.46
C ARG A 164 -2.83 -3.03 22.57
N LYS A 165 -2.67 -4.36 22.57
CA LYS A 165 -3.18 -5.22 23.66
C LYS A 165 -2.58 -4.86 25.01
N ARG A 166 -1.28 -4.54 25.07
CA ARG A 166 -0.59 -4.17 26.31
C ARG A 166 -1.07 -2.82 26.84
N TYR A 167 -1.29 -1.86 25.95
CA TYR A 167 -1.75 -0.51 26.29
C TYR A 167 -3.20 -0.53 26.80
N ILE A 168 -4.10 -1.26 26.12
CA ILE A 168 -5.51 -1.41 26.54
C ILE A 168 -5.64 -2.18 27.87
N LYS A 169 -4.73 -3.12 28.18
CA LYS A 169 -4.73 -3.82 29.48
C LYS A 169 -4.22 -2.97 30.65
N SER A 170 -3.57 -1.85 30.37
CA SER A 170 -2.94 -0.99 31.39
C SER A 170 -3.59 0.38 31.53
N ALA A 171 -4.64 0.65 30.76
CA ALA A 171 -5.56 1.76 30.92
C ALA A 171 -6.86 1.25 31.55
#